data_AF-A0A182EH26-F1
#
_entry.id   AF-A0A182EH26-F1
#
_cell.length_a   1.000
_cell.length_b   1.000
_cell.length_c   1.000
_cell.angle_alpha   90.00
_cell.angle_beta   90.00
_cell.angle_gamma   90.00
#
_symmetry.space_group_name_H-M   'P 1'
#
loop_
_entity.id
_entity.type
_entity.pdbx_description
1 polymer ?
#
loop_
_entity_poly.entity_id
_entity_poly.type
_entity_poly.pdbx_seq_one_letter_code
_entity_poly.pdbx_strand_id
1 'polypeptide(L)'
;MDGEGSVLSSEVAASLLSLEVTESFTIGEKSVARSASQVRRVNRVCVVGIARSNTEVTDLLKNHFGIELLESEDGYEFTEDADITFLCSEFIDCRWFKYLNSCQKPIIGPALIRKRAVDGKPLLVPRPNRPLYTDSMSGVRIALSGLSTKNCREAVDLVHFMGGSAQRIFSASTTHLITDIARGKTYRMAVSIGCRVMHLDWLRAAWAARDSIQISVTTTDFMNRYMVEPFCGLSLWFVAYDEKDLTEMKEKTIEN
;
A
#
# COMPACT_ATOMS: atom_id res chain seq x y z
N MET A 1 26.27 13.53 -19.00
CA MET A 1 25.29 14.54 -18.52
C MET A 1 24.10 13.73 -18.05
N ASP A 2 24.28 13.14 -16.88
CA ASP A 2 23.58 11.93 -16.49
C ASP A 2 22.63 12.26 -15.35
N GLY A 3 21.39 11.83 -15.54
CA GLY A 3 20.32 11.96 -14.56
C GLY A 3 20.56 11.03 -13.39
N GLU A 4 20.57 11.60 -12.19
CA GLU A 4 20.51 10.84 -10.95
C GLU A 4 19.06 10.79 -10.47
N GLY A 5 18.43 9.64 -10.76
CA GLY A 5 17.13 9.27 -10.23
C GLY A 5 17.23 8.82 -8.78
N SER A 6 16.30 9.33 -7.97
CA SER A 6 15.74 8.75 -6.72
C SER A 6 16.36 7.41 -6.26
N VAL A 7 17.41 7.49 -5.44
CA VAL A 7 18.19 6.33 -4.95
C VAL A 7 17.55 5.63 -3.74
N LEU A 8 16.63 6.28 -3.03
CA LEU A 8 16.16 5.77 -1.73
C LEU A 8 14.96 4.82 -1.81
N SER A 9 14.18 4.85 -2.89
CA SER A 9 13.18 3.81 -3.17
C SER A 9 13.77 2.61 -3.91
N SER A 10 14.97 2.77 -4.51
CA SER A 10 15.64 1.69 -5.22
C SER A 10 16.34 0.70 -4.30
N GLU A 11 16.85 1.10 -3.14
CA GLU A 11 17.54 0.15 -2.24
C GLU A 11 16.58 -0.86 -1.61
N VAL A 12 15.38 -0.44 -1.21
CA VAL A 12 14.37 -1.38 -0.70
C VAL A 12 13.91 -2.29 -1.83
N ALA A 13 13.57 -1.75 -3.01
CA ALA A 13 13.16 -2.55 -4.16
C ALA A 13 14.28 -3.47 -4.72
N ALA A 14 15.54 -3.07 -4.65
CA ALA A 14 16.69 -3.86 -5.09
C ALA A 14 17.08 -4.91 -4.05
N SER A 15 16.97 -4.61 -2.76
CA SER A 15 17.20 -5.55 -1.66
C SER A 15 16.12 -6.65 -1.59
N LEU A 16 14.89 -6.35 -2.03
CA LEU A 16 13.82 -7.33 -2.25
C LEU A 16 14.15 -8.35 -3.37
N LEU A 17 15.02 -8.01 -4.32
CA LEU A 17 15.29 -8.80 -5.54
C LEU A 17 16.54 -9.69 -5.47
N SER A 18 17.35 -9.58 -4.43
CA SER A 18 18.55 -10.40 -4.29
C SER A 18 18.25 -11.68 -3.49
N LEU A 19 18.34 -12.82 -4.19
CA LEU A 19 18.33 -14.23 -3.72
C LEU A 19 17.08 -15.06 -4.08
N GLU A 20 16.96 -15.43 -5.35
CA GLU A 20 16.39 -16.72 -5.75
C GLU A 20 17.49 -17.80 -5.82
N VAL A 21 18.28 -18.03 -4.76
CA VAL A 21 19.10 -19.26 -4.65
C VAL A 21 19.25 -19.64 -3.17
N THR A 22 18.72 -20.82 -2.83
CA THR A 22 18.96 -21.71 -1.67
C THR A 22 19.21 -21.13 -0.27
N GLU A 23 18.32 -21.54 0.65
CA GLU A 23 18.50 -21.73 2.11
C GLU A 23 19.22 -20.65 2.94
N SER A 24 18.46 -19.98 3.80
CA SER A 24 18.50 -20.21 5.26
C SER A 24 17.59 -19.20 5.97
N PHE A 25 16.88 -19.68 6.99
CA PHE A 25 16.13 -18.85 7.92
C PHE A 25 17.09 -17.86 8.59
N THR A 26 16.99 -16.58 8.23
CA THR A 26 17.53 -15.49 9.03
C THR A 26 16.42 -14.50 9.36
N ILE A 27 16.21 -14.35 10.66
CA ILE A 27 15.25 -13.46 11.29
C ILE A 27 15.69 -12.02 11.05
N GLY A 28 14.78 -11.16 10.56
CA GLY A 28 14.84 -9.74 10.90
C GLY A 28 14.58 -8.73 9.80
N GLU A 29 13.32 -8.54 9.42
CA GLU A 29 12.76 -7.19 9.44
C GLU A 29 11.52 -7.26 10.32
N LYS A 30 11.72 -6.99 11.61
CA LYS A 30 10.59 -6.81 12.52
C LYS A 30 9.82 -5.60 12.03
N SER A 31 8.56 -5.79 11.63
CA SER A 31 7.54 -4.77 11.76
C SER A 31 7.45 -4.42 13.26
N VAL A 32 8.31 -3.54 13.73
CA VAL A 32 8.30 -3.10 15.12
C VAL A 32 7.02 -2.29 15.32
N ALA A 33 6.13 -2.81 16.17
CA ALA A 33 5.02 -2.04 16.71
C ALA A 33 5.62 -0.81 17.41
N ARG A 34 5.07 0.39 17.18
CA ARG A 34 5.58 1.61 17.80
C ARG A 34 5.60 1.42 19.32
N SER A 35 6.70 1.77 19.98
CA SER A 35 6.63 2.00 21.43
C SER A 35 5.68 3.17 21.68
N ALA A 36 4.96 3.15 22.80
CA ALA A 36 4.01 4.23 23.15
C ALA A 36 4.68 5.62 23.13
N SER A 37 5.99 5.69 23.39
CA SER A 37 6.80 6.91 23.35
C SER A 37 7.02 7.51 21.95
N GLN A 38 6.83 6.75 20.87
CA GLN A 38 7.02 7.21 19.48
C GLN A 38 5.72 7.71 18.83
N VAL A 39 4.59 7.63 19.52
CA VAL A 39 3.28 8.06 19.01
C VAL A 39 3.07 9.53 19.37
N ARG A 40 3.36 10.42 18.42
CA ARG A 40 3.14 11.87 18.56
C ARG A 40 1.81 12.28 17.90
N ARG A 41 1.10 13.23 18.51
CA ARG A 41 -0.07 13.87 17.90
C ARG A 41 0.38 14.92 16.88
N VAL A 42 -0.44 15.12 15.86
CA VAL A 42 -0.23 16.21 14.89
C VAL A 42 -0.70 17.50 15.54
N ASN A 43 0.18 18.51 15.58
CA ASN A 43 -0.13 19.83 16.17
C ASN A 43 -0.16 20.94 15.12
N ARG A 44 0.71 20.84 14.09
CA ARG A 44 0.86 21.84 13.03
C ARG A 44 0.81 21.15 11.67
N VAL A 45 -0.03 21.67 10.77
CA VAL A 45 -0.19 21.11 9.42
C VAL A 45 0.04 22.18 8.36
N CYS A 46 0.94 21.91 7.42
CA CYS A 46 1.09 22.69 6.20
C CYS A 46 0.20 22.10 5.10
N VAL A 47 -0.79 22.87 4.66
CA VAL A 47 -1.70 22.53 3.56
C VAL A 47 -1.07 22.93 2.24
N VAL A 48 -0.81 21.95 1.37
CA VAL A 48 -0.02 22.15 0.14
C VAL A 48 -0.88 22.09 -1.11
N GLY A 49 -0.66 23.02 -2.03
CA GLY A 49 -1.23 23.00 -3.38
C GLY A 49 -2.75 23.05 -3.38
N ILE A 50 -3.39 22.13 -4.13
CA ILE A 50 -4.85 22.06 -4.29
C ILE A 50 -5.60 21.72 -2.99
N ALA A 51 -4.91 21.16 -1.99
CA ALA A 51 -5.52 20.83 -0.70
C ALA A 51 -6.05 22.08 0.02
N ARG A 52 -5.51 23.27 -0.30
CA ARG A 52 -5.93 24.57 0.25
C ARG A 52 -7.37 24.91 -0.09
N SER A 53 -7.89 24.40 -1.21
CA SER A 53 -9.29 24.65 -1.63
C SER A 53 -10.30 23.73 -0.94
N ASN A 54 -9.86 22.74 -0.17
CA ASN A 54 -10.74 21.81 0.53
C ASN A 54 -11.12 22.34 1.91
N THR A 55 -12.17 23.19 1.94
CA THR A 55 -12.64 23.85 3.16
C THR A 55 -13.09 22.88 4.24
N GLU A 56 -13.77 21.79 3.86
CA GLU A 56 -14.22 20.74 4.79
C GLU A 56 -13.03 20.19 5.60
N VAL A 57 -11.93 19.85 4.94
CA VAL A 57 -10.76 19.26 5.59
C VAL A 57 -10.02 20.28 6.45
N THR A 58 -9.89 21.52 5.98
CA THR A 58 -9.26 22.59 6.79
C THR A 58 -10.08 22.93 8.02
N ASP A 59 -11.41 22.91 7.93
CA ASP A 59 -12.31 23.16 9.05
C ASP A 59 -12.25 22.02 10.07
N LEU A 60 -12.15 20.76 9.63
CA LEU A 60 -11.92 19.63 10.52
C LEU A 60 -10.59 19.77 11.27
N LEU A 61 -9.51 20.12 10.58
CA LEU A 61 -8.20 20.30 11.23
C LEU A 61 -8.22 21.41 12.29
N LYS A 62 -8.81 22.58 11.98
CA LYS A 62 -8.88 23.71 12.92
C LYS A 62 -9.86 23.45 14.05
N ASN A 63 -11.11 23.14 13.73
CA ASN A 63 -12.22 23.17 14.69
C ASN A 63 -12.39 21.85 15.45
N HIS A 64 -12.15 20.71 14.79
CA HIS A 64 -12.31 19.40 15.44
C HIS A 64 -11.02 18.94 16.14
N PHE A 65 -9.87 19.14 15.51
CA PHE A 65 -8.58 18.68 16.05
C PHE A 65 -7.76 19.77 16.77
N GLY A 66 -8.09 21.06 16.61
CA GLY A 66 -7.35 22.15 17.24
C GLY A 66 -5.93 22.34 16.70
N ILE A 67 -5.72 22.03 15.42
CA ILE A 67 -4.41 22.04 14.74
C ILE A 67 -4.15 23.42 14.13
N GLU A 68 -2.93 23.94 14.30
CA GLU A 68 -2.45 25.14 13.62
C GLU A 68 -2.25 24.85 12.13
N LEU A 69 -2.87 25.65 11.26
CA LEU A 69 -2.73 25.50 9.80
C LEU A 69 -1.79 26.54 9.22
N LEU A 70 -0.85 26.06 8.42
CA LEU A 70 0.00 26.82 7.53
C LEU A 70 -0.41 26.50 6.10
N GLU A 71 -0.23 27.45 5.19
CA GLU A 71 -0.53 27.25 3.77
C GLU A 71 0.72 27.49 2.95
N SER A 72 0.93 26.65 1.94
CA SER A 72 2.03 26.80 1.00
C SER A 72 1.62 26.26 -0.36
N GLU A 73 2.26 26.75 -1.42
CA GLU A 73 2.07 26.19 -2.76
C GLU A 73 2.68 24.79 -2.87
N ASP A 74 3.90 24.61 -2.36
CA ASP A 74 4.69 23.37 -2.46
C ASP A 74 5.20 22.83 -1.11
N GLY A 75 5.14 23.63 -0.04
CA GLY A 75 5.58 23.26 1.30
C GLY A 75 7.09 23.34 1.53
N TYR A 76 7.88 23.82 0.56
CA TYR A 76 9.35 23.77 0.65
C TYR A 76 9.91 24.68 1.74
N GLU A 77 9.21 25.77 2.05
CA GLU A 77 9.57 26.73 3.11
C GLU A 77 9.57 26.10 4.51
N PHE A 78 8.86 24.98 4.67
CA PHE A 78 8.63 24.33 5.97
C PHE A 78 9.43 23.03 6.12
N THR A 79 10.34 22.73 5.21
CA THR A 79 11.14 21.50 5.24
C THR A 79 12.21 21.48 6.31
N GLU A 80 12.61 22.62 6.87
CA GLU A 80 13.54 22.63 8.01
C GLU A 80 12.83 22.37 9.34
N ASP A 81 11.51 22.57 9.39
CA ASP A 81 10.71 22.32 10.58
C ASP A 81 10.40 20.81 10.72
N ALA A 82 10.75 20.25 11.88
CA ALA A 82 10.51 18.85 12.21
C ALA A 82 9.12 18.60 12.83
N ASP A 83 8.40 19.65 13.23
CA ASP A 83 7.09 19.54 13.87
C ASP A 83 5.92 19.68 12.89
N ILE A 84 6.21 20.07 11.64
CA ILE A 84 5.19 20.26 10.59
C ILE A 84 4.85 18.94 9.91
N THR A 85 3.56 18.64 9.83
CA THR A 85 3.00 17.58 8.99
C THR A 85 2.40 18.17 7.72
N PHE A 86 2.62 17.54 6.58
CA PHE A 86 2.15 18.05 5.29
C PHE A 86 0.84 17.37 4.87
N LEU A 87 -0.17 18.16 4.52
CA LEU A 87 -1.40 17.68 3.92
C LEU A 87 -1.29 17.77 2.39
N CYS A 88 -1.33 16.61 1.72
CA CYS A 88 -1.30 16.51 0.26
C CYS A 88 -2.55 15.76 -0.25
N SER A 89 -3.20 16.29 -1.29
CA SER A 89 -4.40 15.65 -1.86
C SER A 89 -4.09 14.60 -2.94
N GLU A 90 -2.87 14.57 -3.47
CA GLU A 90 -2.43 13.62 -4.50
C GLU A 90 -1.02 13.09 -4.19
N PHE A 91 -0.83 11.78 -4.29
CA PHE A 91 0.41 11.07 -3.90
C PHE A 91 1.13 10.42 -5.09
N ILE A 92 0.48 10.21 -6.24
CA ILE A 92 1.11 9.50 -7.37
C ILE A 92 1.80 10.50 -8.32
N ASP A 93 1.04 11.43 -8.87
CA ASP A 93 1.50 12.36 -9.92
C ASP A 93 1.72 13.78 -9.40
N CYS A 94 2.31 13.87 -8.21
CA CYS A 94 2.51 15.13 -7.51
C CYS A 94 4.01 15.40 -7.25
N ARG A 95 4.53 16.51 -7.80
CA ARG A 95 5.96 16.86 -7.72
C ARG A 95 6.40 17.16 -6.29
N TRP A 96 5.68 18.05 -5.60
CA TRP A 96 6.01 18.41 -4.23
C TRP A 96 5.84 17.22 -3.28
N PHE A 97 4.85 16.35 -3.48
CA PHE A 97 4.74 15.10 -2.72
C PHE A 97 6.02 14.26 -2.83
N LYS A 98 6.52 14.03 -4.05
CA LYS A 98 7.74 13.24 -4.27
C LYS A 98 8.94 13.86 -3.57
N TYR A 99 9.07 15.18 -3.62
CA TYR A 99 10.14 15.90 -2.93
C TYR A 99 10.01 15.78 -1.40
N LEU A 100 8.86 16.11 -0.82
CA LEU A 100 8.61 16.03 0.62
C LEU A 100 8.82 14.60 1.15
N ASN A 101 8.39 13.59 0.40
CA ASN A 101 8.58 12.18 0.76
C ASN A 101 10.07 11.79 0.70
N SER A 102 10.82 12.30 -0.28
CA SER A 102 12.28 12.09 -0.35
C SER A 102 13.04 12.73 0.83
N CYS A 103 12.53 13.85 1.35
CA CYS A 103 13.00 14.49 2.59
C CYS A 103 12.49 13.80 3.86
N GLN A 104 11.83 12.64 3.74
CA GLN A 104 11.27 11.85 4.84
C GLN A 104 10.24 12.61 5.70
N LYS A 105 9.56 13.59 5.12
CA LYS A 105 8.58 14.41 5.84
C LYS A 105 7.31 13.63 6.13
N PRO A 106 6.65 13.89 7.29
CA PRO A 106 5.38 13.27 7.60
C PRO A 106 4.29 13.86 6.68
N ILE A 107 3.69 13.00 5.85
CA ILE A 107 2.67 13.40 4.88
C ILE A 107 1.38 12.64 5.15
N ILE A 108 0.26 13.36 5.17
CA ILE A 108 -1.09 12.82 5.34
C ILE A 108 -2.01 13.23 4.18
N GLY A 109 -3.04 12.41 3.94
CA GLY A 109 -4.10 12.70 2.97
C GLY A 109 -5.42 13.15 3.60
N PRO A 110 -6.31 13.77 2.81
CA PRO A 110 -7.63 14.23 3.25
C PRO A 110 -8.51 13.13 3.85
N ALA A 111 -8.52 11.94 3.26
CA ALA A 111 -9.40 10.85 3.66
C ALA A 111 -9.11 10.37 5.09
N LEU A 112 -7.83 10.33 5.49
CA LEU A 112 -7.43 10.03 6.86
C LEU A 112 -8.05 11.02 7.87
N ILE A 113 -8.05 12.32 7.55
CA ILE A 113 -8.61 13.37 8.43
C ILE A 113 -10.10 13.15 8.62
N ARG A 114 -10.85 12.98 7.51
CA ARG A 114 -12.28 12.68 7.55
C ARG A 114 -12.58 11.45 8.37
N LYS A 115 -11.85 10.35 8.12
CA LYS A 115 -12.05 9.08 8.83
C LYS A 115 -11.78 9.20 10.33
N ARG A 116 -10.71 9.91 10.72
CA ARG A 116 -10.35 10.13 12.13
C ARG A 116 -11.38 10.99 12.86
N ALA A 117 -11.93 12.00 12.20
CA ALA A 117 -12.96 12.86 12.78
C ALA A 117 -14.25 12.06 13.05
N VAL A 118 -14.68 11.23 12.10
CA VAL A 118 -15.86 10.36 12.26
C VAL A 118 -15.63 9.31 13.35
N ASP A 119 -14.45 8.72 13.41
CA ASP A 119 -14.09 7.71 14.42
C ASP A 119 -13.84 8.31 15.83
N GLY A 120 -13.76 9.63 15.97
CA GLY A 120 -13.36 10.29 17.22
C GLY A 120 -11.93 9.96 17.67
N LYS A 121 -11.05 9.59 16.73
CA LYS A 121 -9.66 9.20 17.00
C LYS A 121 -8.70 10.37 16.77
N PRO A 122 -7.61 10.48 17.55
CA PRO A 122 -6.63 11.54 17.35
C PRO A 122 -5.89 11.38 16.02
N LEU A 123 -5.48 12.51 15.44
CA LEU A 123 -4.52 12.52 14.34
C LEU A 123 -3.10 12.31 14.89
N LEU A 124 -2.45 11.27 14.37
CA LEU A 124 -1.11 10.86 14.78
C LEU A 124 -0.12 11.11 13.65
N VAL A 125 1.09 11.55 13.99
CA VAL A 125 2.16 11.76 13.02
C VAL A 125 2.50 10.42 12.35
N PRO A 126 2.45 10.32 11.01
CA PRO A 126 2.85 9.12 10.28
C PRO A 126 4.30 8.72 10.58
N ARG A 127 4.69 7.49 10.20
CA ARG A 127 6.10 7.08 10.34
C ARG A 127 6.93 7.79 9.24
N PRO A 128 8.22 8.07 9.49
CA PRO A 128 9.11 8.50 8.42
C PRO A 128 9.05 7.52 7.24
N ASN A 129 9.08 8.03 6.01
CA ASN A 129 8.94 7.23 4.78
C ASN A 129 7.66 6.36 4.70
N ARG A 130 6.61 6.77 5.43
CA ARG A 130 5.27 6.18 5.37
C ARG A 130 4.21 7.27 5.29
N PRO A 131 4.08 7.95 4.13
CA PRO A 131 2.93 8.79 3.85
C PRO A 131 1.62 8.02 4.06
N LEU A 132 0.61 8.67 4.62
CA LEU A 132 -0.66 8.03 4.97
C LEU A 132 -1.84 8.81 4.42
N TYR A 133 -2.42 8.35 3.32
CA TYR A 133 -3.59 8.97 2.69
C TYR A 133 -4.89 8.63 3.40
N THR A 134 -5.04 7.35 3.74
CA THR A 134 -6.19 6.74 4.40
C THR A 134 -5.69 5.54 5.23
N ASP A 135 -6.49 5.03 6.16
CA ASP A 135 -6.18 3.83 6.93
C ASP A 135 -7.07 2.63 6.56
N SER A 136 -7.61 2.63 5.33
CA SER A 136 -8.49 1.57 4.79
C SER A 136 -7.85 0.18 4.75
N MET A 137 -6.52 0.09 4.74
CA MET A 137 -5.74 -1.15 4.80
C MET A 137 -4.98 -1.30 6.12
N SER A 138 -5.42 -0.63 7.19
CA SER A 138 -4.83 -0.85 8.51
C SER A 138 -4.88 -2.33 8.90
N GLY A 139 -3.74 -2.90 9.29
CA GLY A 139 -3.59 -4.32 9.62
C GLY A 139 -3.32 -5.24 8.42
N VAL A 140 -3.39 -4.73 7.19
CA VAL A 140 -2.98 -5.48 5.99
C VAL A 140 -1.46 -5.62 5.96
N ARG A 141 -1.01 -6.87 5.79
CA ARG A 141 0.38 -7.24 5.56
C ARG A 141 0.46 -8.03 4.26
N ILE A 142 1.09 -7.44 3.24
CA ILE A 142 1.26 -8.06 1.94
C ILE A 142 2.65 -8.70 1.79
N ALA A 143 2.72 -9.78 1.04
CA ALA A 143 3.95 -10.25 0.42
C ALA A 143 3.75 -10.27 -1.11
N LEU A 144 4.84 -10.20 -1.87
CA LEU A 144 4.80 -10.13 -3.34
C LEU A 144 5.48 -11.36 -3.94
N SER A 145 4.99 -11.87 -5.06
CA SER A 145 5.65 -12.97 -5.77
C SER A 145 5.37 -12.92 -7.28
N GLY A 146 6.40 -13.12 -8.10
CA GLY A 146 6.24 -13.24 -9.56
C GLY A 146 5.82 -11.95 -10.28
N LEU A 147 5.97 -10.77 -9.65
CA LEU A 147 5.64 -9.48 -10.23
C LEU A 147 6.88 -8.77 -10.79
N SER A 148 6.68 -7.89 -11.77
CA SER A 148 7.74 -7.02 -12.26
C SER A 148 8.20 -6.01 -11.19
N THR A 149 9.44 -5.52 -11.27
CA THR A 149 9.97 -4.51 -10.33
C THR A 149 9.10 -3.26 -10.24
N LYS A 150 8.51 -2.84 -11.37
CA LYS A 150 7.57 -1.71 -11.43
C LYS A 150 6.31 -2.00 -10.59
N ASN A 151 5.70 -3.16 -10.82
CA ASN A 151 4.49 -3.59 -10.10
C ASN A 151 4.77 -3.79 -8.61
N CYS A 152 5.95 -4.28 -8.25
CA CYS A 152 6.36 -4.41 -6.84
C CYS A 152 6.41 -3.06 -6.13
N ARG A 153 7.04 -2.05 -6.75
CA ARG A 153 7.13 -0.69 -6.19
C ARG A 153 5.73 -0.07 -6.04
N GLU A 154 4.92 -0.18 -7.08
CA GLU A 154 3.52 0.27 -7.04
C GLU A 154 2.74 -0.39 -5.90
N ALA A 155 2.81 -1.71 -5.75
CA ALA A 155 2.13 -2.44 -4.68
C ALA A 155 2.54 -1.95 -3.28
N VAL A 156 3.85 -1.75 -3.09
CA VAL A 156 4.43 -1.28 -1.83
C VAL A 156 3.99 0.15 -1.52
N ASP A 157 3.97 1.04 -2.50
CA ASP A 157 3.54 2.42 -2.32
C ASP A 157 2.05 2.48 -1.97
N LEU A 158 1.19 1.80 -2.77
CA LEU A 158 -0.25 1.79 -2.56
C LEU A 158 -0.64 1.24 -1.18
N VAL A 159 -0.06 0.11 -0.77
CA VAL A 159 -0.38 -0.47 0.54
C VAL A 159 0.06 0.45 1.69
N HIS A 160 1.20 1.14 1.56
CA HIS A 160 1.66 2.08 2.58
C HIS A 160 0.79 3.33 2.65
N PHE A 161 0.39 3.88 1.51
CA PHE A 161 -0.50 5.04 1.47
C PHE A 161 -1.87 4.75 2.09
N MET A 162 -2.30 3.48 2.08
CA MET A 162 -3.55 3.02 2.70
C MET A 162 -3.37 2.46 4.12
N GLY A 163 -2.17 2.57 4.71
CA GLY A 163 -1.90 2.22 6.11
C GLY A 163 -1.61 0.74 6.39
N GLY A 164 -1.42 -0.07 5.35
CA GLY A 164 -0.90 -1.42 5.46
C GLY A 164 0.63 -1.47 5.42
N SER A 165 1.17 -2.66 5.20
CA SER A 165 2.62 -2.89 5.14
C SER A 165 2.98 -4.00 4.15
N ALA A 166 4.18 -3.92 3.59
CA ALA A 166 4.75 -4.96 2.76
C ALA A 166 5.88 -5.70 3.48
N GLN A 167 5.98 -7.01 3.24
CA GLN A 167 7.03 -7.88 3.76
C GLN A 167 7.82 -8.46 2.59
N ARG A 168 9.15 -8.47 2.73
CA ARG A 168 10.05 -9.08 1.74
C ARG A 168 9.82 -10.57 1.57
N ILE A 169 9.71 -11.26 2.70
CA ILE A 169 9.59 -12.70 2.77
C ILE A 169 8.18 -13.04 3.24
N PHE A 170 7.54 -13.92 2.51
CA PHE A 170 6.25 -14.48 2.91
C PHE A 170 6.39 -15.18 4.27
N SER A 171 5.45 -14.92 5.18
CA SER A 171 5.45 -15.51 6.51
C SER A 171 4.03 -15.87 6.95
N ALA A 172 3.88 -16.63 8.03
CA ALA A 172 2.57 -16.91 8.63
C ALA A 172 1.82 -15.65 9.09
N SER A 173 2.52 -14.51 9.17
CA SER A 173 1.93 -13.22 9.52
C SER A 173 1.36 -12.48 8.31
N THR A 174 1.72 -12.89 7.08
CA THR A 174 1.22 -12.31 5.85
C THR A 174 -0.28 -12.56 5.73
N THR A 175 -1.03 -11.48 5.48
CA THR A 175 -2.50 -11.53 5.34
C THR A 175 -2.95 -11.74 3.91
N HIS A 176 -2.19 -11.18 2.95
CA HIS A 176 -2.48 -11.25 1.52
C HIS A 176 -1.18 -11.47 0.74
N LEU A 177 -1.19 -12.38 -0.23
CA LEU A 177 -0.11 -12.54 -1.21
C LEU A 177 -0.55 -11.85 -2.51
N ILE A 178 0.28 -10.95 -3.04
CA ILE A 178 0.05 -10.32 -4.34
C ILE A 178 0.88 -11.04 -5.40
N THR A 179 0.21 -11.60 -6.41
CA THR A 179 0.85 -12.33 -7.51
C THR A 179 -0.10 -12.43 -8.70
N ASP A 180 0.45 -12.63 -9.90
CA ASP A 180 -0.31 -12.92 -11.12
C ASP A 180 -0.04 -14.35 -11.62
N ILE A 181 0.50 -15.22 -10.76
CA ILE A 181 0.86 -16.59 -11.13
C ILE A 181 0.51 -17.56 -9.98
N ALA A 182 -0.36 -18.52 -10.28
CA ALA A 182 -0.78 -19.58 -9.37
C ALA A 182 0.27 -20.73 -9.25
N ARG A 183 1.56 -20.37 -9.06
CA ARG A 183 2.65 -21.35 -8.98
C ARG A 183 3.72 -21.00 -7.96
N GLY A 184 4.56 -22.00 -7.67
CA GLY A 184 5.73 -21.83 -6.81
C GLY A 184 5.46 -22.08 -5.32
N LYS A 185 6.55 -22.06 -4.54
CA LYS A 185 6.51 -22.40 -3.10
C LYS A 185 5.68 -21.40 -2.29
N THR A 186 5.82 -20.10 -2.60
CA THR A 186 5.11 -19.02 -1.90
C THR A 186 3.60 -19.12 -2.10
N TYR A 187 3.14 -19.31 -3.33
CA TYR A 187 1.72 -19.53 -3.63
C TYR A 187 1.16 -20.74 -2.89
N ARG A 188 1.81 -21.91 -3.01
CA ARG A 188 1.35 -23.13 -2.33
C ARG A 188 1.28 -22.96 -0.81
N MET A 189 2.27 -22.30 -0.22
CA MET A 189 2.27 -22.01 1.22
C MET A 189 1.11 -21.08 1.59
N ALA A 190 0.90 -20.00 0.84
CA ALA A 190 -0.19 -19.06 1.07
C ALA A 190 -1.55 -19.76 1.05
N VAL A 191 -1.81 -20.58 0.03
CA VAL A 191 -3.03 -21.39 -0.07
C VAL A 191 -3.16 -22.34 1.13
N SER A 192 -2.08 -23.04 1.50
CA SER A 192 -2.13 -24.04 2.58
C SER A 192 -2.47 -23.45 3.96
N ILE A 193 -2.18 -22.18 4.20
CA ILE A 193 -2.49 -21.48 5.46
C ILE A 193 -3.73 -20.58 5.36
N GLY A 194 -4.48 -20.63 4.24
CA GLY A 194 -5.66 -19.80 4.01
C GLY A 194 -5.36 -18.30 3.83
N CYS A 195 -4.13 -17.95 3.44
CA CYS A 195 -3.77 -16.58 3.08
C CYS A 195 -4.43 -16.22 1.74
N ARG A 196 -5.02 -15.02 1.67
CA ARG A 196 -5.71 -14.56 0.45
C ARG A 196 -4.69 -14.26 -0.64
N VAL A 197 -4.87 -14.86 -1.81
CA VAL A 197 -4.01 -14.61 -2.98
C VAL A 197 -4.74 -13.67 -3.92
N MET A 198 -4.15 -12.50 -4.19
CA MET A 198 -4.79 -11.36 -4.83
C MET A 198 -3.97 -10.87 -6.02
N HIS A 199 -4.65 -10.38 -7.06
CA HIS A 199 -4.03 -9.57 -8.09
C HIS A 199 -3.62 -8.19 -7.57
N LEU A 200 -2.65 -7.55 -8.22
CA LEU A 200 -2.27 -6.17 -7.94
C LEU A 200 -3.46 -5.21 -8.11
N ASP A 201 -4.40 -5.54 -8.98
CA ASP A 201 -5.59 -4.73 -9.25
C ASP A 201 -6.48 -4.53 -8.01
N TRP A 202 -6.41 -5.41 -7.01
CA TRP A 202 -7.03 -5.15 -5.71
C TRP A 202 -6.52 -3.85 -5.05
N LEU A 203 -5.20 -3.65 -5.03
CA LEU A 203 -4.58 -2.44 -4.46
C LEU A 203 -4.93 -1.21 -5.29
N ARG A 204 -4.95 -1.34 -6.62
CA ARG A 204 -5.33 -0.24 -7.52
C ARG A 204 -6.79 0.16 -7.34
N ALA A 205 -7.70 -0.81 -7.27
CA ALA A 205 -9.11 -0.56 -7.03
C ALA A 205 -9.36 0.04 -5.65
N ALA A 206 -8.65 -0.44 -4.63
CA ALA A 206 -8.71 0.13 -3.29
C ALA A 206 -8.23 1.58 -3.26
N TRP A 207 -7.16 1.90 -3.99
CA TRP A 207 -6.66 3.26 -4.13
C TRP A 207 -7.60 4.18 -4.93
N ALA A 208 -8.29 3.65 -5.94
CA ALA A 208 -9.33 4.38 -6.64
C ALA A 208 -10.48 4.78 -5.70
N ALA A 209 -10.78 3.95 -4.69
CA ALA A 209 -11.78 4.23 -3.66
C ALA A 209 -11.25 5.02 -2.45
N ARG A 210 -9.99 5.50 -2.47
CA ARG A 210 -9.28 6.08 -1.29
C ARG A 210 -10.02 7.19 -0.55
N ASP A 211 -10.83 7.99 -1.26
CA ASP A 211 -11.54 9.14 -0.69
C ASP A 211 -12.79 8.75 0.08
N SER A 212 -13.33 7.55 -0.18
CA SER A 212 -14.55 7.05 0.45
C SER A 212 -14.25 6.43 1.82
N ILE A 213 -14.81 7.02 2.88
CA ILE A 213 -14.70 6.47 4.24
C ILE A 213 -15.68 5.32 4.53
N GLN A 214 -16.63 5.08 3.62
CA GLN A 214 -17.69 4.08 3.79
C GLN A 214 -17.33 2.73 3.14
N ILE A 215 -16.45 2.75 2.13
CA ILE A 215 -16.03 1.55 1.41
C ILE A 215 -14.93 0.84 2.21
N SER A 216 -15.20 -0.40 2.61
CA SER A 216 -14.19 -1.26 3.20
C SER A 216 -13.56 -2.18 2.15
N VAL A 217 -12.34 -1.85 1.76
CA VAL A 217 -11.57 -2.54 0.70
C VAL A 217 -11.04 -3.92 1.13
N THR A 218 -11.18 -4.28 2.40
CA THR A 218 -10.76 -5.55 3.00
C THR A 218 -11.93 -6.51 3.28
N THR A 219 -13.15 -6.14 2.86
CA THR A 219 -14.33 -7.03 2.92
C THR A 219 -14.27 -8.08 1.83
N THR A 220 -14.75 -9.29 2.14
CA THR A 220 -14.79 -10.43 1.20
C THR A 220 -15.44 -10.04 -0.13
N ASP A 221 -16.57 -9.32 -0.09
CA ASP A 221 -17.28 -8.87 -1.28
C ASP A 221 -16.42 -7.97 -2.19
N PHE A 222 -15.64 -7.07 -1.59
CA PHE A 222 -14.73 -6.21 -2.37
C PHE A 222 -13.60 -7.02 -3.00
N MET A 223 -12.98 -7.92 -2.22
CA MET A 223 -11.77 -8.66 -2.61
C MET A 223 -12.04 -9.79 -3.59
N ASN A 224 -13.18 -10.48 -3.52
CA ASN A 224 -13.45 -11.66 -4.36
C ASN A 224 -13.27 -11.39 -5.85
N ARG A 225 -13.51 -10.15 -6.29
CA ARG A 225 -13.34 -9.69 -7.68
C ARG A 225 -11.88 -9.64 -8.17
N TYR A 226 -10.93 -9.78 -7.27
CA TYR A 226 -9.50 -9.62 -7.51
C TYR A 226 -8.68 -10.79 -6.97
N MET A 227 -9.31 -11.89 -6.57
CA MET A 227 -8.58 -13.08 -6.18
C MET A 227 -7.91 -13.70 -7.41
N VAL A 228 -6.73 -14.27 -7.19
CA VAL A 228 -6.03 -15.01 -8.25
C VAL A 228 -6.74 -16.32 -8.51
N GLU A 229 -7.09 -16.55 -9.77
CA GLU A 229 -7.78 -17.75 -10.21
C GLU A 229 -6.86 -18.98 -10.09
N PRO A 230 -7.40 -20.20 -9.86
CA PRO A 230 -6.60 -21.41 -9.64
C PRO A 230 -5.57 -21.73 -10.73
N PHE A 231 -5.84 -21.35 -11.97
CA PHE A 231 -4.96 -21.62 -13.13
C PHE A 231 -4.26 -20.37 -13.68
N CYS A 232 -4.32 -19.26 -12.95
CA CYS A 232 -3.76 -17.99 -13.38
C CYS A 232 -2.26 -18.11 -13.69
N GLY A 233 -1.86 -17.66 -14.89
CA GLY A 233 -0.48 -17.72 -15.37
C GLY A 233 0.08 -19.13 -15.61
N LEU A 234 -0.77 -20.17 -15.66
CA LEU A 234 -0.39 -21.54 -15.99
C LEU A 234 -0.63 -21.88 -17.46
N SER A 235 0.08 -22.88 -17.96
CA SER A 235 -0.19 -23.51 -19.26
C SER A 235 -0.50 -24.99 -19.01
N LEU A 236 -1.70 -25.40 -19.41
CA LEU A 236 -2.20 -26.76 -19.19
C LEU A 236 -2.13 -27.57 -20.49
N TRP A 237 -1.69 -28.82 -20.37
CA TRP A 237 -1.61 -29.77 -21.47
C TRP A 237 -2.43 -31.00 -21.12
N PHE A 238 -3.38 -31.35 -21.99
CA PHE A 238 -4.25 -32.51 -21.82
C PHE A 238 -3.78 -33.63 -22.76
N VAL A 239 -3.61 -34.84 -22.23
CA VAL A 239 -3.12 -36.01 -22.99
C VAL A 239 -4.00 -37.22 -22.67
N ALA A 240 -4.35 -38.00 -23.69
CA ALA A 240 -5.11 -39.25 -23.56
C ALA A 240 -6.52 -39.11 -22.96
N TYR A 241 -7.22 -38.02 -23.30
CA TYR A 241 -8.65 -37.83 -23.03
C TYR A 241 -9.46 -37.96 -24.31
N ASP A 242 -10.73 -38.35 -24.20
CA ASP A 242 -11.64 -38.28 -25.34
C ASP A 242 -12.01 -36.82 -25.66
N GLU A 243 -12.59 -36.59 -26.85
CA GLU A 243 -12.89 -35.23 -27.33
C GLU A 243 -13.90 -34.48 -26.45
N LYS A 244 -14.82 -35.21 -25.79
CA LYS A 244 -15.85 -34.61 -24.94
C LYS A 244 -15.21 -34.11 -23.65
N ASP A 245 -14.43 -34.95 -22.99
CA ASP A 245 -13.70 -34.62 -21.77
C ASP A 245 -12.69 -33.49 -22.01
N LEU A 246 -12.01 -33.49 -23.17
CA LEU A 246 -11.09 -32.42 -23.56
C LEU A 246 -11.79 -31.07 -23.72
N THR A 247 -13.01 -31.05 -24.27
CA THR A 247 -13.79 -29.82 -24.41
C THR A 247 -14.20 -29.30 -23.05
N GLU A 248 -14.76 -30.17 -22.19
CA GLU A 248 -15.19 -29.80 -20.84
C GLU A 248 -14.02 -29.28 -19.97
N MET A 249 -12.84 -29.93 -20.05
CA MET A 249 -11.66 -29.50 -19.30
C MET A 249 -11.12 -28.14 -19.78
N LYS A 250 -11.19 -27.85 -21.09
CA LYS A 250 -10.80 -26.55 -21.63
C LYS A 250 -11.76 -25.45 -21.16
N GLU A 251 -13.06 -25.71 -21.21
CA GLU A 251 -14.09 -24.76 -20.74
C GLU A 251 -13.88 -24.43 -19.25
N LYS A 252 -13.80 -25.46 -18.40
CA LYS A 252 -13.55 -25.29 -16.96
C LYS A 252 -12.24 -24.55 -16.68
N THR A 253 -11.19 -24.77 -17.47
CA THR A 253 -9.92 -24.06 -17.27
C THR A 253 -10.06 -22.54 -17.45
N ILE A 254 -10.97 -22.09 -18.33
CA ILE A 254 -11.18 -20.68 -18.67
C ILE A 254 -12.24 -20.03 -17.76
N GLU A 255 -13.24 -20.80 -17.31
CA GLU A 255 -14.33 -20.31 -16.46
C GLU A 255 -13.94 -20.05 -15.00
N ASN A 256 -12.81 -20.61 -14.55
CA ASN A 256 -12.32 -20.49 -13.17
C ASN A 256 -11.55 -19.20 -12.90
#